data_AF-A0A7S6S2J5-F1
#
_entry.id   AF-A0A7S6S2J5-F1
#
_cell.length_a   1.000
_cell.length_b   1.000
_cell.length_c   1.000
_cell.angle_alpha   90.00
_cell.angle_beta   90.00
_cell.angle_gamma   90.00
#
_symmetry.space_group_name_H-M   'P 1'
#
loop_
_entity.id
_entity.type
_entity.pdbx_description
1 polymer ?
#
loop_
_entity_poly.entity_id
_entity_poly.type
_entity_poly.pdbx_seq_one_letter_code
_entity_poly.pdbx_strand_id
1 'polypeptide(L)'
;MRVDRCVCHNLTFESLKSIRDREDLDFEGLRARTRCATGCRLCEPYIRLMIESGRTAFPVLSDGEVRDIMARSRARTAPPDAPGANHR
;
A
#
# COMPACT_ATOMS: atom_id res chain seq x y z
N MET A 1 9.75 16.18 -7.69
CA MET A 1 10.25 14.96 -7.02
C MET A 1 9.19 13.88 -7.16
N ARG A 2 9.58 12.61 -7.41
CA ARG A 2 8.64 11.49 -7.57
C ARG A 2 8.92 10.42 -6.54
N VAL A 3 7.87 9.73 -6.10
CA VAL A 3 7.95 8.57 -5.23
C VAL A 3 7.73 7.32 -6.09
N ASP A 4 8.76 6.50 -6.21
CA ASP A 4 8.79 5.29 -7.06
C ASP A 4 9.26 4.04 -6.30
N ARG A 5 9.54 4.14 -5.00
CA ARG A 5 10.15 3.05 -4.22
C ARG A 5 9.86 3.12 -2.74
N CYS A 6 9.95 1.96 -2.09
CA CYS A 6 10.16 1.84 -0.66
C CYS A 6 11.64 2.08 -0.36
N VAL A 7 11.97 3.20 0.29
CA VAL A 7 13.36 3.55 0.60
C VAL A 7 13.99 2.65 1.67
N CYS A 8 13.20 2.15 2.63
CA CYS A 8 13.73 1.29 3.70
C CYS A 8 14.28 -0.04 3.19
N HIS A 9 13.66 -0.59 2.14
CA HIS A 9 14.01 -1.91 1.59
C HIS A 9 14.58 -1.82 0.17
N ASN A 10 14.76 -0.60 -0.35
CA ASN A 10 15.21 -0.31 -1.71
C ASN A 10 14.43 -1.07 -2.80
N LEU A 11 13.09 -1.11 -2.69
CA LEU A 11 12.21 -1.82 -3.63
C LEU A 11 11.44 -0.82 -4.48
N THR A 12 11.59 -0.88 -5.80
CA THR A 12 10.82 -0.04 -6.72
C THR A 12 9.38 -0.54 -6.82
N PHE A 13 8.44 0.37 -7.09
CA PHE A 13 7.04 0.01 -7.32
C PHE A 13 6.87 -0.81 -8.60
N GLU A 14 7.75 -0.65 -9.59
CA GLU A 14 7.79 -1.52 -10.77
C GLU A 14 8.10 -2.97 -10.40
N SER A 15 9.14 -3.21 -9.59
CA SER A 15 9.46 -4.57 -9.12
C SER A 15 8.35 -5.15 -8.24
N LEU A 16 7.76 -4.33 -7.36
CA LEU A 16 6.63 -4.75 -6.52
C LEU A 16 5.41 -5.13 -7.36
N LYS A 17 5.08 -4.34 -8.38
CA LYS A 17 4.00 -4.64 -9.32
C LYS A 17 4.26 -5.95 -10.07
N SER A 18 5.46 -6.14 -10.60
CA SER A 18 5.81 -7.39 -11.30
C SER A 18 5.71 -8.64 -10.40
N ILE A 19 6.12 -8.54 -9.13
CA ILE A 19 5.97 -9.64 -8.15
C ILE A 19 4.49 -9.93 -7.92
N ARG A 20 3.71 -8.87 -7.64
CA ARG A 20 2.28 -8.95 -7.40
C ARG A 20 1.54 -9.58 -8.58
N ASP A 21 1.79 -9.10 -9.81
CA ASP A 21 1.09 -9.57 -11.00
C ASP A 21 1.49 -11.02 -11.37
N ARG A 22 2.72 -11.46 -11.06
CA ARG A 22 3.19 -12.84 -11.28
C ARG A 22 2.63 -13.83 -10.27
N GLU A 23 2.52 -13.42 -9.01
CA GLU A 23 2.15 -14.28 -7.88
C GLU A 23 0.69 -14.07 -7.43
N ASP A 24 -0.08 -13.24 -8.16
CA ASP A 24 -1.46 -12.83 -7.87
C ASP A 24 -1.68 -12.39 -6.41
N LEU A 25 -0.77 -11.53 -5.93
CA LEU A 25 -0.76 -11.11 -4.52
C LEU A 25 -1.64 -9.87 -4.28
N ASP A 26 -2.33 -9.85 -3.15
CA ASP A 26 -2.90 -8.63 -2.58
C ASP A 26 -1.83 -7.83 -1.81
N PHE A 27 -2.25 -6.73 -1.17
CA PHE A 27 -1.32 -5.89 -0.41
C PHE A 27 -0.62 -6.66 0.74
N GLU A 28 -1.36 -7.47 1.49
CA GLU A 28 -0.78 -8.20 2.63
C GLU A 28 0.14 -9.33 2.17
N GLY A 29 -0.23 -10.06 1.11
CA GLY A 29 0.63 -11.05 0.46
C GLY A 29 1.91 -10.44 -0.09
N LEU A 30 1.81 -9.29 -0.78
CA LEU A 30 2.97 -8.56 -1.28
C LEU A 30 3.87 -8.05 -0.15
N ARG A 31 3.27 -7.55 0.94
CA ARG A 31 3.98 -7.12 2.15
C ARG A 31 4.70 -8.28 2.83
N ALA A 32 4.04 -9.42 3.01
CA ALA A 32 4.65 -10.62 3.58
C ALA A 32 5.83 -11.12 2.70
N ARG A 33 5.65 -11.11 1.38
CA ARG A 33 6.63 -11.59 0.41
C ARG A 33 7.89 -10.72 0.30
N THR A 34 7.74 -9.41 0.43
CA THR A 34 8.81 -8.43 0.10
C THR A 34 9.29 -7.63 1.30
N ARG A 35 8.58 -7.68 2.42
CA ARG A 35 8.76 -6.81 3.61
C ARG A 35 8.54 -5.32 3.34
N CYS A 36 8.01 -4.92 2.17
CA CYS A 36 7.64 -3.52 1.95
C CYS A 36 6.62 -3.05 3.01
N ALA A 37 6.57 -1.74 3.28
CA ALA A 37 5.70 -1.17 4.33
C ALA A 37 5.88 -1.77 5.76
N THR A 38 7.06 -2.30 6.09
CA THR A 38 7.40 -2.73 7.46
C THR A 38 8.39 -1.81 8.18
N GLY A 39 9.09 -0.93 7.44
CA GLY A 39 10.01 0.07 7.97
C GLY A 39 9.28 1.35 8.41
N CYS A 40 9.57 2.49 7.76
CA CYS A 40 8.93 3.77 8.07
C CYS A 40 7.43 3.84 7.70
N ARG A 41 6.95 2.88 6.89
CA ARG A 41 5.56 2.78 6.37
C ARG A 41 5.08 3.92 5.46
N LEU A 42 5.91 4.92 5.17
CA LEU A 42 5.55 6.04 4.28
C LEU A 42 5.24 5.61 2.83
N CYS A 43 5.74 4.46 2.39
CA CYS A 43 5.46 3.91 1.06
C CYS A 43 4.09 3.21 0.97
N GLU A 44 3.44 2.89 2.09
CA GLU A 44 2.17 2.15 2.11
C GLU A 44 1.06 2.77 1.25
N PRO A 45 0.71 4.06 1.39
CA PRO A 45 -0.33 4.67 0.56
C PRO A 45 0.02 4.61 -0.94
N TYR A 46 1.30 4.75 -1.29
CA TYR A 46 1.76 4.66 -2.67
C TYR A 46 1.68 3.24 -3.23
N ILE A 47 2.00 2.22 -2.44
CA ILE A 47 1.88 0.80 -2.85
C ILE A 47 0.41 0.43 -3.03
N ARG A 48 -0.47 0.89 -2.14
CA ARG A 48 -1.93 0.70 -2.29
C ARG A 48 -2.44 1.38 -3.55
N LEU A 49 -1.98 2.59 -3.85
CA LEU A 49 -2.32 3.29 -5.09
C LEU A 49 -1.74 2.62 -6.34
N MET A 50 -0.55 2.02 -6.24
CA MET A 50 0.05 1.21 -7.31
C MET A 50 -0.81 -0.02 -7.61
N ILE A 51 -1.31 -0.71 -6.58
CA ILE A 51 -2.22 -1.86 -6.74
C ILE A 51 -3.53 -1.43 -7.41
N GLU A 52 -4.08 -0.28 -7.03
CA GLU A 52 -5.34 0.26 -7.55
C GLU A 52 -5.22 0.76 -9.01
N SER A 53 -4.17 1.53 -9.29
CA SER A 53 -4.02 2.25 -10.58
C SER A 53 -3.07 1.59 -11.57
N GLY A 54 -2.25 0.64 -11.13
CA GLY A 54 -1.19 0.03 -11.94
C GLY A 54 0.01 0.95 -12.23
N ARG A 55 0.00 2.21 -11.76
CA ARG A 55 1.10 3.17 -11.91
C ARG A 55 2.21 2.89 -10.90
N THR A 56 3.45 3.17 -11.28
CA THR A 56 4.65 2.85 -10.48
C THR A 56 5.46 4.09 -10.08
N ALA A 57 4.97 5.28 -10.39
CA ALA A 57 5.57 6.54 -9.97
C ALA A 57 4.49 7.59 -9.73
N PHE A 58 4.61 8.29 -8.60
CA PHE A 58 3.62 9.27 -8.15
C PHE A 58 4.29 10.58 -7.72
N PRO A 59 3.59 11.73 -7.81
CA PRO A 59 3.98 12.92 -7.06
C PRO A 59 3.90 12.64 -5.56
N VAL A 60 4.51 13.52 -4.75
CA VAL A 60 4.31 13.47 -3.29
C VAL A 60 2.84 13.76 -3.00
N LEU A 61 2.20 12.84 -2.29
CA LEU A 61 0.80 12.96 -1.88
C LEU A 61 0.67 13.97 -0.75
N SER A 62 -0.40 14.75 -0.78
CA SER A 62 -0.84 15.57 0.35
C SER A 62 -1.41 14.70 1.49
N ASP A 63 -1.48 15.28 2.69
CA ASP A 63 -2.04 14.59 3.86
C ASP A 63 -3.52 14.19 3.67
N GLY A 64 -4.28 14.96 2.88
CA GLY A 64 -5.65 14.61 2.49
C GLY A 64 -5.67 13.33 1.66
N GLU A 65 -4.89 13.29 0.58
CA GLU A 65 -4.80 12.12 -0.30
C GLU A 65 -4.33 10.87 0.44
N VAL A 66 -3.32 10.99 1.31
CA VAL A 66 -2.85 9.88 2.14
C VAL A 66 -3.98 9.33 3.02
N ARG A 67 -4.73 10.20 3.71
CA ARG A 67 -5.86 9.78 4.55
C ARG A 67 -6.92 9.05 3.72
N ASP A 68 -7.29 9.60 2.56
CA ASP A 68 -8.32 9.02 1.70
C ASP A 68 -7.92 7.64 1.16
N ILE A 69 -6.66 7.49 0.72
CA ILE A 69 -6.12 6.20 0.25
C ILE A 69 -6.15 5.16 1.37
N MET A 70 -5.71 5.55 2.57
CA MET A 70 -5.63 4.64 3.70
C MET A 70 -7.02 4.24 4.22
N ALA A 71 -7.98 5.17 4.23
CA ALA A 71 -9.36 4.91 4.63
C ALA A 71 -10.04 3.91 3.68
N ARG A 72 -10.01 4.16 2.37
CA ARG A 72 -10.66 3.29 1.38
C ARG A 72 -10.01 1.91 1.28
N SER A 73 -8.71 1.83 1.53
CA SER A 73 -8.00 0.55 1.51
C SER A 73 -8.36 -0.32 2.71
N ARG A 74 -8.57 0.26 3.89
CA ARG A 74 -9.08 -0.47 5.07
C ARG A 74 -10.50 -0.99 4.85
N ALA A 75 -11.35 -0.18 4.22
CA ALA A 75 -12.72 -0.57 3.91
C ALA A 75 -12.79 -1.79 2.96
N ARG A 76 -11.79 -1.95 2.07
CA ARG A 76 -11.74 -3.10 1.14
C ARG A 76 -11.24 -4.40 1.78
N THR A 77 -10.48 -4.31 2.86
CA THR A 77 -9.91 -5.47 3.57
C THR A 77 -10.71 -5.85 4.81
N ALA A 78 -11.64 -5.01 5.27
CA ALA A 78 -12.52 -5.33 6.38
C ALA A 78 -13.55 -6.41 5.96
N PRO A 79 -13.66 -7.54 6.66
CA PRO A 79 -14.80 -8.44 6.49
C PRO A 79 -16.09 -7.69 6.88
N PRO A 80 -17.25 -7.99 6.27
CA PRO A 80 -18.49 -7.25 6.49
C PRO A 80 -19.04 -7.27 7.93
N ASP A 81 -18.40 -7.96 8.88
CA ASP A 81 -18.97 -8.28 10.19
C ASP A 81 -18.03 -8.04 11.40
N ALA A 82 -17.14 -7.04 11.36
CA ALA A 82 -16.34 -6.69 12.55
C ALA A 82 -17.14 -5.78 13.51
N PRO A 83 -17.58 -6.25 14.71
CA PRO A 83 -18.27 -5.38 15.66
C PRO A 83 -17.30 -4.32 16.19
N GLY A 84 -17.77 -3.07 16.19
CA GLY A 84 -17.01 -1.88 16.54
C GLY A 84 -16.31 -2.00 17.89
N ALA A 85 -15.04 -1.59 17.92
CA ALA A 85 -14.25 -1.48 19.13
C ALA A 85 -14.88 -0.46 20.09
N ASN A 86 -15.69 -0.97 21.03
CA ASN A 86 -16.14 -0.23 22.21
C ASN A 86 -14.91 0.21 23.02
N HIS A 87 -14.64 1.51 23.03
CA HIS A 87 -13.73 2.10 24.00
C HIS A 87 -14.54 2.32 25.29
N ARG A 88 -14.20 1.56 26.33
CA ARG A 88 -14.57 1.85 27.72
C ARG A 88 -13.55 2.81 28.32
#